data_AF-A0A924F9C4-F1
#
_entry.id   AF-A0A924F9C4-F1
#
_cell.length_a   1.000
_cell.length_b   1.000
_cell.length_c   1.000
_cell.angle_alpha   90.00
_cell.angle_beta   90.00
_cell.angle_gamma   90.00
#
_symmetry.space_group_name_H-M   'P 1'
#
loop_
_entity.id
_entity.type
_entity.pdbx_description
1 polymer ?
#
loop_
_entity_poly.entity_id
_entity_poly.type
_entity_poly.pdbx_seq_one_letter_code
_entity_poly.pdbx_strand_id
1 'polypeptide(L)'
;KIFGLTTGLAVMKINSDLGYEPVTYSELTQDEEFWKGCQSCVNFEILKMKERKNCMCTAMLYDPVEQKHDVAKKFAEELHKKPKLYARFMSIKSRLVVKAKPSGKKGLKALFLLVTILFK
;
A
#
# COMPACT_ATOMS: atom_id res chain seq x y z
N LYS A 1 9.54 -6.99 -0.18
CA LYS A 1 9.91 -6.29 1.05
C LYS A 1 10.69 -5.04 0.70
N ILE A 2 10.43 -3.93 1.40
CA ILE A 2 11.11 -2.65 1.22
C ILE A 2 11.82 -2.34 2.53
N PHE A 3 13.12 -2.01 2.45
CA PHE A 3 13.98 -1.81 3.61
C PHE A 3 14.28 -0.33 3.79
N GLY A 4 14.41 0.11 5.04
CA GLY A 4 14.79 1.46 5.38
C GLY A 4 15.69 1.50 6.61
N LEU A 5 16.62 2.44 6.61
CA LEU A 5 17.40 2.81 7.79
C LEU A 5 17.13 4.27 8.11
N THR A 6 16.89 4.59 9.38
CA THR A 6 16.69 5.98 9.82
C THR A 6 17.26 6.21 11.21
N THR A 7 17.77 7.41 11.48
CA THR A 7 18.18 7.84 12.83
C THR A 7 17.22 8.86 13.45
N GLY A 8 16.39 9.50 12.62
CA GLY A 8 15.52 10.59 13.05
C GLY A 8 14.17 10.11 13.55
N LEU A 9 13.76 10.53 14.75
CA LEU A 9 12.44 10.20 15.32
C LEU A 9 11.29 10.65 14.41
N ALA A 10 11.40 11.82 13.78
CA ALA A 10 10.39 12.32 12.84
C ALA A 10 10.23 11.39 11.63
N VAL A 11 11.35 10.93 11.05
CA VAL A 11 11.35 10.01 9.91
C VAL A 11 10.85 8.63 10.35
N MET A 12 11.24 8.16 11.53
CA MET A 12 10.74 6.91 12.09
C MET A 12 9.22 6.93 12.28
N LYS A 13 8.67 8.06 12.75
CA LYS A 13 7.22 8.26 12.87
C LYS A 13 6.55 8.24 11.50
N ILE A 14 7.06 8.98 10.51
CA ILE A 14 6.54 8.97 9.14
C ILE A 14 6.55 7.56 8.55
N ASN A 15 7.65 6.82 8.73
CA ASN A 15 7.77 5.45 8.25
C ASN A 15 6.76 4.52 8.93
N SER A 16 6.56 4.66 10.24
CA SER A 16 5.55 3.90 10.98
C SER A 16 4.13 4.22 10.49
N ASP A 17 3.83 5.50 10.24
CA ASP A 17 2.55 5.94 9.68
C ASP A 17 2.32 5.38 8.26
N LEU A 18 3.41 5.11 7.50
CA LEU A 18 3.39 4.42 6.20
C LEU A 18 3.38 2.89 6.30
N GLY A 19 3.42 2.33 7.51
CA GLY A 19 3.35 0.89 7.74
C GLY A 19 4.69 0.16 7.75
N TYR A 20 5.81 0.88 7.88
CA TYR A 20 7.09 0.25 8.16
C TYR A 20 7.15 -0.16 9.63
N GLU A 21 7.70 -1.32 9.89
CA GLU A 21 7.88 -1.86 11.24
C GLU A 21 9.36 -1.88 11.61
N PRO A 22 9.73 -1.56 12.85
CA PRO A 22 11.11 -1.70 13.31
C PRO A 22 11.47 -3.19 13.37
N VAL A 23 12.58 -3.55 12.74
CA VAL A 23 13.07 -4.94 12.66
C VAL A 23 14.52 -5.03 13.12
N THR A 24 14.99 -6.25 13.30
CA THR A 24 16.41 -6.50 13.56
C THR A 24 17.25 -6.35 12.29
N TYR A 25 18.54 -6.01 12.41
CA TYR A 25 19.44 -5.91 11.25
C TYR A 25 19.58 -7.24 10.49
N SER A 26 19.38 -8.38 11.16
CA SER A 26 19.37 -9.70 10.54
C SER A 26 18.24 -9.90 9.53
N GLU A 27 17.17 -9.11 9.61
CA GLU A 27 16.03 -9.17 8.70
C GLU A 27 16.22 -8.29 7.46
N LEU A 28 17.28 -7.48 7.43
CA LEU A 28 17.60 -6.64 6.28
C LEU A 28 18.20 -7.45 5.13
N THR A 29 18.17 -6.85 3.95
CA THR A 29 18.79 -7.42 2.74
C THR A 29 20.31 -7.50 2.85
N GLN A 30 20.89 -8.49 2.15
CA GLN A 30 22.33 -8.60 1.92
C GLN A 30 22.77 -7.91 0.61
N ASP A 31 21.84 -7.25 -0.08
CA ASP A 31 22.10 -6.56 -1.34
C ASP A 31 23.04 -5.35 -1.15
N GLU A 32 24.17 -5.40 -1.85
CA GLU A 32 25.18 -4.35 -1.86
C GLU A 32 24.65 -3.00 -2.34
N GLU A 33 23.68 -2.97 -3.25
CA GLU A 33 23.14 -1.72 -3.78
C GLU A 33 22.40 -0.93 -2.69
N PHE A 34 21.66 -1.63 -1.82
CA PHE A 34 21.04 -1.03 -0.64
C PHE A 34 22.10 -0.43 0.30
N TRP A 35 23.17 -1.17 0.58
CA TRP A 35 24.24 -0.73 1.48
C TRP A 35 25.09 0.41 0.91
N LYS A 36 25.21 0.53 -0.41
CA LYS A 36 25.81 1.70 -1.07
C LYS A 36 25.07 2.99 -0.74
N GLY A 37 23.76 2.94 -0.54
CA GLY A 37 22.96 4.09 -0.10
C GLY A 37 23.39 4.65 1.26
N CYS A 38 24.02 3.84 2.12
CA CYS A 38 24.51 4.28 3.42
C CYS A 38 25.84 5.04 3.35
N GLN A 39 26.54 5.08 2.22
CA GLN A 39 27.87 5.68 2.09
C GLN A 39 27.89 7.19 2.37
N SER A 40 26.79 7.88 2.14
CA SER A 40 26.62 9.31 2.44
C SER A 40 26.23 9.59 3.89
N CYS A 41 25.91 8.55 4.68
CA CYS A 41 25.51 8.70 6.07
C CYS A 41 26.73 9.02 6.93
N VAL A 42 26.59 9.96 7.86
CA VAL A 42 27.63 10.31 8.84
C VAL A 42 28.09 9.11 9.70
N ASN A 43 27.25 8.08 9.82
CA ASN A 43 27.53 6.86 10.58
C ASN A 43 28.08 5.71 9.72
N PHE A 44 28.45 5.96 8.47
CA PHE A 44 28.88 4.91 7.54
C PHE A 44 30.11 4.12 8.05
N GLU A 45 31.07 4.79 8.69
CA GLU A 45 32.24 4.12 9.25
C GLU A 45 31.86 3.13 10.38
N ILE A 46 30.91 3.50 11.25
CA ILE A 46 30.38 2.61 12.29
C ILE A 46 29.71 1.39 11.66
N LEU A 47 28.91 1.61 10.60
CA LEU A 47 28.25 0.54 9.87
C LEU A 47 29.27 -0.46 9.31
N LYS A 48 30.37 0.01 8.71
CA LYS A 48 31.45 -0.85 8.20
C LYS A 48 32.17 -1.60 9.32
N MET A 49 32.56 -0.91 10.40
CA MET A 49 33.25 -1.52 11.54
C MET A 49 32.43 -2.64 12.19
N LYS A 50 31.10 -2.49 12.20
CA LYS A 50 30.20 -3.50 12.74
C LYS A 50 29.71 -4.50 11.69
N GLU A 51 30.33 -4.54 10.51
CA GLU A 51 29.98 -5.48 9.43
C GLU A 51 28.48 -5.44 9.07
N ARG A 52 27.92 -4.23 8.99
CA ARG A 52 26.49 -3.99 8.70
C ARG A 52 25.53 -4.57 9.72
N LYS A 53 25.99 -4.80 10.96
CA LYS A 53 25.18 -5.25 12.09
C LYS A 53 25.08 -4.11 13.09
N ASN A 54 23.88 -3.82 13.60
CA ASN A 54 23.68 -2.96 14.77
C ASN A 54 24.35 -1.56 14.68
N CYS A 55 24.20 -0.90 13.53
CA CYS A 55 24.56 0.52 13.40
C CYS A 55 23.61 1.39 14.23
N MET A 56 23.95 2.67 14.43
CA MET A 56 23.14 3.63 15.19
C MET A 56 21.79 3.96 14.53
N CYS A 57 21.57 3.53 13.28
CA CYS A 57 20.29 3.67 12.60
C CYS A 57 19.30 2.59 13.07
N THR A 58 18.03 2.94 13.16
CA THR A 58 16.92 1.99 13.31
C THR A 58 16.64 1.33 11.97
N ALA A 59 16.66 -0.01 11.97
CA ALA A 59 16.25 -0.82 10.83
C ALA A 59 14.73 -0.92 10.77
N MET A 60 14.15 -0.68 9.59
CA MET A 60 12.72 -0.74 9.37
C MET A 60 12.39 -1.52 8.10
N LEU A 61 11.27 -2.24 8.11
CA LEU A 61 10.81 -3.11 7.05
C LEU A 61 9.36 -2.80 6.68
N TYR A 62 9.08 -2.74 5.39
CA TYR A 62 7.72 -2.72 4.88
C TYR A 62 7.47 -3.94 3.99
N ASP A 63 6.44 -4.72 4.32
CA ASP A 63 5.95 -5.80 3.46
C ASP A 63 4.56 -5.45 2.89
N PRO A 64 4.45 -5.13 1.58
CA PRO A 64 3.17 -4.82 0.95
C PRO A 64 2.15 -5.98 1.00
N VAL A 65 2.61 -7.22 1.12
CA VAL A 65 1.73 -8.39 1.17
C VAL A 65 1.06 -8.49 2.53
N GLU A 66 1.84 -8.32 3.59
CA GLU A 66 1.36 -8.36 4.98
C GLU A 66 0.38 -7.21 5.25
N GLN A 67 0.71 -6.00 4.80
CA GLN A 67 -0.17 -4.83 4.88
C GLN A 67 -1.56 -5.05 4.25
N LYS A 68 -1.62 -5.67 3.06
CA LYS A 68 -2.91 -5.99 2.41
C LYS A 68 -3.74 -6.96 3.25
N HIS A 69 -3.08 -7.92 3.89
CA HIS A 69 -3.74 -8.91 4.73
C HIS A 69 -4.31 -8.27 6.00
N ASP A 70 -3.57 -7.33 6.61
CA ASP A 70 -4.03 -6.58 7.78
C ASP A 70 -5.23 -5.68 7.48
N VAL A 71 -5.23 -5.00 6.33
CA VAL A 71 -6.37 -4.20 5.90
C VAL A 71 -7.60 -5.08 5.70
N ALA A 72 -7.44 -6.24 5.05
CA ALA A 72 -8.53 -7.19 4.85
C ALA A 72 -9.07 -7.75 6.18
N LYS A 73 -8.18 -8.05 7.13
CA LYS A 73 -8.54 -8.51 8.47
C LYS A 73 -9.31 -7.45 9.25
N LYS A 74 -8.82 -6.21 9.31
CA LYS A 74 -9.51 -5.08 9.96
C LYS A 74 -10.89 -4.83 9.35
N PHE A 75 -10.99 -4.91 8.02
CA PHE A 75 -12.26 -4.80 7.32
C PHE A 75 -13.22 -5.94 7.73
N ALA A 76 -12.76 -7.19 7.73
CA ALA A 76 -13.57 -8.34 8.16
C ALA A 76 -14.04 -8.20 9.62
N GLU A 77 -13.17 -7.76 10.53
CA GLU A 77 -13.53 -7.47 11.92
C GLU A 77 -14.59 -6.36 12.03
N GLU A 78 -14.48 -5.31 11.22
CA GLU A 78 -15.48 -4.23 11.19
C GLU A 78 -16.83 -4.72 10.63
N LEU A 79 -16.82 -5.56 9.60
CA LEU A 79 -18.02 -6.21 9.08
C LEU A 79 -18.73 -7.02 10.16
N HIS A 80 -17.98 -7.79 10.94
CA HIS A 80 -18.51 -8.59 12.03
C HIS A 80 -19.17 -7.72 13.12
N LYS A 81 -18.69 -6.50 13.36
CA LYS A 81 -19.30 -5.56 14.34
C LYS A 81 -20.66 -5.01 13.88
N LYS A 82 -20.90 -4.88 12.56
CA LYS A 82 -22.13 -4.24 12.02
C LYS A 82 -22.78 -5.05 10.88
N PRO A 83 -23.19 -6.31 11.11
CA PRO A 83 -23.62 -7.22 10.05
C PRO A 83 -24.90 -6.76 9.33
N LYS A 84 -25.88 -6.20 10.07
CA LYS A 84 -27.16 -5.74 9.50
C LYS A 84 -27.01 -4.53 8.58
N LEU A 85 -26.14 -3.59 8.96
CA LEU A 85 -25.89 -2.38 8.16
C LEU A 85 -25.16 -2.73 6.87
N TYR A 86 -24.15 -3.61 6.95
CA TYR A 86 -23.46 -4.11 5.77
C TYR A 86 -24.38 -4.89 4.84
N ALA A 87 -25.21 -5.80 5.37
CA ALA A 87 -26.18 -6.55 4.58
C ALA A 87 -27.15 -5.61 3.83
N ARG A 88 -27.66 -4.57 4.50
CA ARG A 88 -28.50 -3.54 3.88
C ARG A 88 -27.76 -2.77 2.79
N PHE A 89 -26.54 -2.31 3.06
CA PHE A 89 -25.70 -1.63 2.05
C PHE A 89 -25.47 -2.52 0.81
N MET A 90 -25.10 -3.79 1.02
CA MET A 90 -24.88 -4.75 -0.07
C MET A 90 -26.16 -5.04 -0.86
N SER A 91 -27.33 -5.08 -0.20
CA SER A 91 -28.63 -5.25 -0.87
C SER A 91 -28.99 -4.06 -1.78
N ILE A 92 -28.56 -2.85 -1.43
CA ILE A 92 -28.75 -1.64 -2.24
C ILE A 92 -27.74 -1.65 -3.40
N LYS A 93 -26.45 -1.93 -3.11
CA LYS A 93 -25.39 -1.97 -4.12
C LYS A 93 -25.68 -3.01 -5.21
N SER A 94 -26.16 -4.20 -4.85
CA SER A 94 -26.51 -5.24 -5.83
C SER A 94 -27.61 -4.77 -6.78
N ARG A 95 -28.62 -4.04 -6.29
CA ARG A 95 -29.69 -3.49 -7.14
C ARG A 95 -29.21 -2.41 -8.10
N LEU A 96 -28.23 -1.61 -7.70
CA LEU A 96 -27.70 -0.50 -8.51
C LEU A 96 -26.64 -0.95 -9.51
N VAL A 97 -25.78 -1.91 -9.15
CA VAL A 97 -24.66 -2.36 -9.98
C VAL A 97 -25.05 -3.51 -10.92
N VAL A 98 -25.91 -4.45 -10.48
CA VAL A 98 -26.29 -5.63 -11.30
C VAL A 98 -27.35 -5.29 -12.36
N LYS A 99 -28.02 -4.13 -12.27
CA LYS A 99 -29.01 -3.69 -13.29
C LYS A 99 -28.41 -2.92 -14.49
N ALA A 100 -27.11 -3.02 -14.73
CA ALA A 100 -26.50 -2.60 -16.00
C ALA A 100 -26.28 -3.81 -16.92
N LYS A 101 -27.35 -4.44 -17.39
CA LYS A 101 -27.29 -5.34 -18.55
C LYS A 101 -27.72 -4.52 -19.77
N PRO A 102 -26.82 -4.17 -20.71
CA PRO A 102 -27.23 -3.51 -21.94
C PRO A 102 -27.91 -4.54 -22.83
N SER A 103 -29.22 -4.75 -22.64
CA SER A 103 -30.03 -5.52 -23.56
C SER A 103 -30.43 -4.64 -24.75
N GLY A 104 -29.77 -4.83 -25.88
CA GLY A 104 -30.29 -4.42 -27.18
C GLY A 104 -29.40 -3.45 -27.95
N LYS A 105 -28.96 -3.89 -29.13
CA LYS A 105 -28.17 -3.20 -30.16
C LYS A 105 -28.78 -1.91 -30.74
N LYS A 106 -29.58 -1.15 -29.97
CA LYS A 106 -30.24 0.08 -30.43
C LYS A 106 -29.61 1.38 -29.89
N GLY A 107 -28.82 1.32 -28.81
CA GLY A 107 -28.20 2.52 -28.20
C GLY A 107 -26.97 3.08 -28.92
N LEU A 108 -26.26 2.26 -29.72
CA LEU A 108 -25.02 2.70 -30.36
C LEU A 108 -25.24 3.67 -31.53
N LYS A 109 -26.41 3.62 -32.19
CA LYS A 109 -26.76 4.55 -33.27
C LYS A 109 -27.08 5.96 -32.78
N ALA A 110 -27.65 6.09 -31.57
CA ALA A 110 -27.96 7.40 -30.99
C ALA A 110 -26.69 8.15 -30.52
N LEU A 111 -25.68 7.40 -30.04
CA LEU A 111 -24.40 7.99 -29.61
C LEU A 111 -23.55 8.47 -30.80
N PHE A 112 -23.57 7.76 -31.93
CA PHE A 112 -22.87 8.19 -33.15
C PHE A 112 -23.48 9.45 -33.77
N LEU A 113 -24.80 9.62 -33.66
CA LEU A 113 -25.48 10.80 -34.22
C LEU A 113 -25.18 12.09 -33.43
N LEU A 114 -24.97 11.99 -32.12
CA LEU A 114 -24.62 13.14 -31.28
C LEU A 114 -23.18 13.60 -31.48
N VAL A 115 -22.26 12.66 -31.73
CA VAL A 115 -20.83 12.98 -31.95
C VAL A 115 -20.61 13.65 -33.31
N THR A 116 -21.41 13.32 -34.34
CA THR A 116 -21.31 13.99 -35.66
C THR A 116 -21.90 15.40 -35.70
N ILE A 117 -22.76 15.77 -34.75
CA ILE A 117 -23.35 17.12 -34.67
C ILE A 117 -22.47 18.07 -33.85
N LEU A 118 -21.64 17.55 -32.94
CA LEU A 118 -20.73 18.35 -32.12
C LEU A 118 -19.34 18.57 -32.74
N PHE A 119 -19.03 17.90 -33.86
CA PHE A 119 -17.77 18.02 -34.61
C PHE A 119 -17.99 18.36 -36.09
N LYS A 120 -19.00 19.17 -36.38
CA LYS A 120 -19.07 19.94 -37.62
C LYS A 120 -19.22 21.42 -37.29
#